data_AF-A0AA93BFX7-F1
#
_entry.id   AF-A0AA93BFX7-F1
#
_cell.length_a   1.000
_cell.length_b   1.000
_cell.length_c   1.000
_cell.angle_alpha   90.00
_cell.angle_beta   90.00
_cell.angle_gamma   90.00
#
_symmetry.space_group_name_H-M   'P 1'
#
loop_
_entity.id
_entity.type
_entity.pdbx_description
1 polymer ?
#
loop_
_entity_poly.entity_id
_entity_poly.type
_entity_poly.pdbx_seq_one_letter_code
_entity_poly.pdbx_strand_id
1 'polypeptide(L)'
;MISRREKLQLFNKLRGTGHAEADLALLKEVNPRHPKLTRFARDPQRYADEILYALLDECDEGDIVDHRIYFEKLNENIDDTPADDGQGPADGSSNTLTGEEQGPEGGSSNTSTGEEQGPADGSSDTSTEEETSEGEKQQKSEQPDTADPGEDSKKK
;
A
#
# COMPACT_ATOMS: atom_id res chain seq x y z
N MET A 1 -7.66 -12.76 -11.85
CA MET A 1 -6.28 -12.24 -11.88
C MET A 1 -6.28 -10.97 -12.69
N ILE A 2 -6.00 -9.82 -12.08
CA ILE A 2 -6.04 -8.51 -12.72
C ILE A 2 -4.86 -8.34 -13.70
N SER A 3 -5.05 -7.57 -14.78
CA SER A 3 -3.95 -7.32 -15.71
C SER A 3 -2.88 -6.44 -15.08
N ARG A 4 -1.63 -6.49 -15.60
CA ARG A 4 -0.54 -5.62 -15.11
C ARG A 4 -0.88 -4.13 -15.19
N ARG A 5 -1.63 -3.71 -16.22
CA ARG A 5 -2.06 -2.32 -16.40
C ARG A 5 -3.08 -1.94 -15.32
N GLU A 6 -4.10 -2.76 -15.10
CA GLU A 6 -5.11 -2.54 -14.07
C GLU A 6 -4.49 -2.55 -12.67
N LYS A 7 -3.59 -3.50 -12.40
CA LYS A 7 -2.83 -3.55 -11.13
C LYS A 7 -2.13 -2.25 -10.82
N LEU A 8 -1.48 -1.63 -11.81
CA LEU A 8 -0.81 -0.35 -11.61
C LEU A 8 -1.79 0.81 -11.40
N GLN A 9 -2.94 0.80 -12.08
CA GLN A 9 -3.99 1.79 -11.87
C GLN A 9 -4.59 1.69 -10.45
N LEU A 10 -4.92 0.48 -10.01
CA LEU A 10 -5.43 0.23 -8.66
C LEU A 10 -4.39 0.57 -7.59
N PHE A 11 -3.13 0.17 -7.79
CA PHE A 11 -2.04 0.51 -6.89
C PHE A 11 -1.93 2.03 -6.67
N ASN A 12 -1.91 2.81 -7.75
CA ASN A 12 -1.82 4.27 -7.64
C ASN A 12 -3.06 4.89 -6.98
N LYS A 13 -4.24 4.33 -7.22
CA LYS A 13 -5.51 4.80 -6.63
C LYS A 13 -5.59 4.51 -5.13
N LEU A 14 -5.11 3.35 -4.70
CA LEU A 14 -5.24 2.84 -3.33
C LEU A 14 -4.04 3.15 -2.43
N ARG A 15 -3.00 3.78 -2.97
CA ARG A 15 -1.75 4.01 -2.26
C ARG A 15 -1.93 4.95 -1.06
N GLY A 16 -1.34 4.58 0.07
CA GLY A 16 -1.34 5.39 1.29
C GLY A 16 -0.76 4.60 2.46
N THR A 17 0.11 5.23 3.27
CA THR A 17 0.78 4.56 4.39
C THR A 17 -0.15 4.29 5.58
N GLY A 18 -1.25 5.05 5.71
CA GLY A 18 -2.23 4.90 6.78
C GLY A 18 -2.99 3.58 6.78
N HIS A 19 -2.90 2.80 5.69
CA HIS A 19 -3.61 1.53 5.55
C HIS A 19 -2.72 0.30 5.76
N ALA A 20 -1.43 0.48 6.05
CA ALA A 20 -0.48 -0.63 6.06
C ALA A 20 -0.81 -1.75 7.04
N GLU A 21 -1.37 -1.44 8.21
CA GLU A 21 -1.78 -2.42 9.21
C GLU A 21 -3.01 -3.22 8.74
N ALA A 22 -4.03 -2.53 8.23
CA ALA A 22 -5.23 -3.15 7.67
C ALA A 22 -4.87 -4.05 6.48
N ASP A 23 -4.07 -3.52 5.55
CA ASP A 23 -3.62 -4.26 4.37
C ASP A 23 -2.77 -5.48 4.77
N LEU A 24 -1.91 -5.36 5.79
CA LEU A 24 -1.14 -6.49 6.30
C LEU A 24 -2.03 -7.56 6.96
N ALA A 25 -3.05 -7.15 7.72
CA ALA A 25 -4.01 -8.07 8.33
C ALA A 25 -4.75 -8.86 7.24
N LEU A 26 -5.29 -8.18 6.24
CA LEU A 26 -5.92 -8.83 5.09
C LEU A 26 -4.95 -9.77 4.37
N LEU A 27 -3.71 -9.34 4.11
CA LEU A 27 -2.72 -10.18 3.41
C LEU A 27 -2.39 -11.47 4.17
N LYS A 28 -2.38 -11.43 5.51
CA LYS A 28 -2.22 -12.64 6.35
C LYS A 28 -3.41 -13.58 6.20
N GLU A 29 -4.62 -13.06 6.02
CA GLU A 29 -5.84 -13.86 5.86
C GLU A 29 -5.92 -14.50 4.47
N VAL A 30 -5.70 -13.70 3.41
CA VAL A 30 -5.82 -14.18 2.03
C VAL A 30 -4.62 -15.00 1.57
N ASN A 31 -3.42 -14.69 2.07
CA ASN A 31 -2.19 -15.40 1.72
C ASN A 31 -1.27 -15.59 2.94
N PRO A 32 -1.66 -16.46 3.91
CA PRO A 32 -0.88 -16.71 5.13
C PRO A 32 0.52 -17.30 4.89
N ARG A 33 0.79 -17.79 3.68
CA ARG A 33 2.08 -18.38 3.28
C ARG A 33 2.95 -17.40 2.50
N HIS A 34 2.55 -16.14 2.36
CA HIS A 34 3.30 -15.16 1.60
C HIS A 34 4.71 -14.97 2.20
N PRO A 35 5.78 -15.14 1.40
CA PRO A 35 7.15 -15.29 1.91
C PRO A 35 7.69 -14.05 2.65
N LYS A 36 7.09 -12.87 2.40
CA LYS A 36 7.51 -11.61 3.04
C LYS A 36 6.70 -11.23 4.28
N LEU A 37 5.72 -12.03 4.71
CA LEU A 37 4.85 -11.69 5.86
C LEU A 37 5.64 -11.33 7.13
N THR A 38 6.69 -12.08 7.43
CA THR A 38 7.54 -11.82 8.60
C THR A 38 8.30 -10.51 8.51
N ARG A 39 8.67 -10.06 7.31
CA ARG A 39 9.29 -8.75 7.10
C ARG A 39 8.26 -7.64 7.24
N PHE A 40 7.10 -7.79 6.60
CA PHE A 40 6.03 -6.81 6.63
C PHE A 40 5.56 -6.55 8.07
N ALA A 41 5.39 -7.59 8.88
CA ALA A 41 4.98 -7.48 10.28
C ALA A 41 5.96 -6.75 11.20
N ARG A 42 7.21 -6.50 10.79
CA ARG A 42 8.19 -5.77 11.62
C ARG A 42 8.01 -4.25 11.53
N ASP A 43 7.59 -3.77 10.38
CA ASP A 43 7.38 -2.35 10.10
C ASP A 43 6.43 -2.22 8.91
N PRO A 44 5.11 -2.41 9.12
CA PRO A 44 4.14 -2.46 8.04
C PRO A 44 4.14 -1.16 7.23
N GLN A 45 4.27 -0.01 7.90
CA GLN A 45 4.28 1.31 7.25
C GLN A 45 5.42 1.45 6.24
N ARG A 46 6.63 0.98 6.56
CA ARG A 46 7.77 0.98 5.64
C ARG A 46 7.54 0.14 4.39
N TYR A 47 6.68 -0.86 4.49
CA TYR A 47 6.38 -1.79 3.41
C TYR A 47 4.95 -1.61 2.85
N ALA A 48 4.27 -0.50 3.13
CA ALA A 48 2.89 -0.26 2.71
C ALA A 48 2.68 -0.51 1.21
N ASP A 49 3.57 0.04 0.38
CA ASP A 49 3.53 -0.13 -1.08
C ASP A 49 3.74 -1.60 -1.48
N GLU A 50 4.64 -2.33 -0.84
CA GLU A 50 4.89 -3.76 -1.13
C GLU A 50 3.73 -4.65 -0.68
N ILE A 51 3.11 -4.33 0.46
CA ILE A 51 1.95 -5.05 1.00
C ILE A 51 0.77 -4.86 0.06
N LEU A 52 0.46 -3.62 -0.33
CA LEU A 52 -0.61 -3.33 -1.28
C LEU A 52 -0.37 -4.00 -2.63
N TYR A 53 0.87 -4.00 -3.14
CA TYR A 53 1.18 -4.67 -4.40
C TYR A 53 1.01 -6.18 -4.33
N ALA A 54 1.33 -6.81 -3.18
CA ALA A 54 1.08 -8.24 -2.97
C ALA A 54 -0.41 -8.55 -2.84
N LEU A 55 -1.18 -7.71 -2.14
CA LEU A 55 -2.63 -7.86 -2.03
C LEU A 55 -3.31 -7.83 -3.39
N LEU A 56 -2.89 -6.94 -4.28
CA LEU A 56 -3.46 -6.84 -5.63
C LEU A 56 -3.22 -8.08 -6.50
N ASP A 57 -2.39 -9.04 -6.08
CA ASP A 57 -2.33 -10.36 -6.74
C ASP A 57 -3.48 -11.30 -6.30
N GLU A 58 -4.07 -11.05 -5.13
CA GLU A 58 -5.03 -11.93 -4.45
C GLU A 58 -6.43 -11.32 -4.35
N CYS A 59 -6.54 -9.99 -4.20
CA CYS A 59 -7.76 -9.23 -3.93
C CYS A 59 -8.06 -8.21 -5.02
N ASP A 60 -9.34 -7.84 -5.14
CA ASP A 60 -9.75 -6.70 -5.95
C ASP A 60 -9.78 -5.38 -5.15
N GLU A 61 -10.20 -4.30 -5.81
CA GLU A 61 -10.31 -3.00 -5.16
C GLU A 61 -11.34 -2.99 -4.03
N GLY A 62 -12.50 -3.63 -4.23
CA GLY A 62 -13.60 -3.61 -3.27
C GLY A 62 -13.19 -4.30 -1.97
N ASP A 63 -12.61 -5.49 -2.09
CA ASP A 63 -12.13 -6.28 -0.94
C ASP A 63 -11.14 -5.48 -0.08
N ILE A 64 -10.20 -4.77 -0.72
CA ILE A 64 -9.20 -3.95 -0.02
C ILE A 64 -9.85 -2.76 0.67
N VAL A 65 -10.75 -2.05 -0.02
CA VAL A 65 -11.43 -0.86 0.53
C VAL A 65 -12.35 -1.25 1.69
N ASP A 66 -13.14 -2.29 1.53
CA ASP A 66 -14.06 -2.77 2.56
C ASP A 66 -13.31 -3.21 3.81
N HIS A 67 -12.18 -3.91 3.65
CA HIS A 67 -11.35 -4.30 4.79
C HIS A 67 -10.73 -3.09 5.50
N ARG A 68 -10.28 -2.06 4.78
CA ARG A 68 -9.75 -0.83 5.38
C ARG A 68 -10.82 -0.12 6.23
N ILE A 69 -12.04 0.01 5.70
CA ILE A 69 -13.17 0.62 6.42
C ILE A 69 -13.53 -0.20 7.66
N TYR A 70 -13.56 -1.53 7.53
CA TYR A 70 -13.83 -2.43 8.64
C TYR A 70 -12.76 -2.30 9.74
N PHE A 71 -11.48 -2.26 9.35
CA PHE A 71 -10.36 -2.13 10.28
C PHE A 71 -10.35 -0.78 11.01
N GLU A 72 -10.68 0.32 10.32
CA GLU A 72 -10.82 1.64 10.92
C GLU A 72 -11.92 1.65 12.00
N LYS A 73 -13.10 1.08 11.70
CA LYS A 73 -14.20 0.94 12.67
C LYS A 73 -13.83 0.07 13.87
N LEU A 74 -13.04 -0.98 13.66
CA LEU A 74 -12.54 -1.81 14.77
C LEU A 74 -11.62 -1.01 15.70
N ASN A 75 -10.80 -0.12 15.14
CA ASN A 75 -9.90 0.71 15.92
C ASN A 75 -10.66 1.80 16.70
N GLU A 76 -11.67 2.44 16.10
CA GLU A 76 -12.51 3.44 16.78
C GLU A 76 -13.26 2.84 17.99
N ASN A 77 -13.70 1.58 17.91
CA ASN A 77 -14.44 0.94 19.00
C ASN A 77 -13.56 0.47 20.18
N ILE A 78 -12.23 0.50 20.05
CA ILE A 78 -11.29 0.17 21.13
C ILE A 78 -11.15 1.35 22.11
N ASP A 79 -11.31 2.58 21.66
CA ASP A 79 -11.15 3.78 22.50
C ASP A 79 -12.31 3.98 23.51
N ASP A 80 -13.43 3.27 23.35
CA ASP A 80 -14.58 3.30 24.27
C ASP A 80 -14.64 2.12 25.28
N THR A 81 -13.61 1.25 25.32
CA THR A 81 -13.59 0.12 26.26
C THR A 81 -12.83 0.50 27.54
N PRO A 82 -13.50 0.76 28.69
CA PRO A 82 -12.78 0.86 29.96
C PRO A 82 -12.07 -0.46 30.21
N ALA A 83 -10.78 -0.40 30.53
CA ALA A 83 -9.99 -1.57 30.91
C ALA A 83 -10.63 -2.27 32.11
N ASP A 84 -11.46 -3.28 31.86
CA ASP A 84 -11.91 -4.24 32.86
C ASP A 84 -10.76 -5.20 33.15
N ASP A 85 -9.86 -4.75 34.01
CA ASP A 85 -8.85 -5.59 34.64
C ASP A 85 -9.37 -6.01 36.04
N GLY A 86 -9.90 -7.23 36.13
CA GLY A 86 -9.78 -8.07 37.32
C GLY A 86 -10.75 -7.86 38.49
N GLN A 87 -11.72 -8.78 38.58
CA GLN A 87 -12.28 -9.41 39.79
C GLN A 87 -12.93 -8.57 40.91
N GLY A 88 -14.25 -8.77 41.03
CA GLY A 88 -14.94 -8.90 42.32
C GLY A 88 -16.47 -8.96 42.20
N PRO A 89 -17.18 -9.99 42.71
CA PRO A 89 -18.62 -9.94 42.86
C PRO A 89 -18.95 -9.34 44.23
N ALA A 90 -19.41 -8.10 44.26
CA ALA A 90 -20.09 -7.52 45.42
C ALA A 90 -20.99 -6.41 44.88
N ASP A 91 -22.25 -6.74 44.65
CA ASP A 91 -23.35 -6.46 45.59
C ASP A 91 -23.92 -5.07 45.33
N GLY A 92 -25.23 -5.04 45.14
CA GLY A 92 -25.93 -3.90 44.58
C GLY A 92 -25.93 -2.71 45.51
N SER A 93 -26.00 -1.51 44.93
CA SER A 93 -26.74 -0.42 45.56
C SER A 93 -27.04 0.72 44.59
N SER A 94 -28.33 0.82 44.28
CA SER A 94 -29.16 2.01 44.09
C SER A 94 -28.59 3.30 43.48
N ASN A 95 -29.24 3.69 42.39
CA ASN A 95 -29.66 5.04 42.01
C ASN A 95 -29.34 6.18 43.01
N THR A 96 -28.63 7.19 42.52
CA THR A 96 -28.90 8.59 42.87
C THR A 96 -28.83 9.46 41.62
N LEU A 97 -29.97 10.09 41.35
CA LEU A 97 -30.27 11.06 40.32
C LEU A 97 -30.16 12.45 40.95
N THR A 98 -29.30 13.32 40.42
CA THR A 98 -29.20 14.78 40.67
C THR A 98 -28.13 15.28 39.70
N GLY A 99 -28.30 16.24 38.80
CA GLY A 99 -29.24 17.35 38.71
C GLY A 99 -28.42 18.61 38.38
N GLU A 100 -28.87 19.37 37.36
CA GLU A 100 -28.56 20.77 37.07
C GLU A 100 -27.25 21.05 36.29
N GLU A 101 -27.32 21.30 34.97
CA GLU A 101 -27.57 22.60 34.31
C GLU A 101 -26.47 23.64 34.54
N GLN A 102 -25.64 23.89 33.51
CA GLN A 102 -25.37 25.25 33.00
C GLN A 102 -24.95 25.19 31.52
N GLY A 103 -25.75 25.82 30.67
CA GLY A 103 -25.43 26.14 29.28
C GLY A 103 -24.68 27.49 29.13
N PRO A 104 -24.77 28.17 27.97
CA PRO A 104 -23.62 28.40 27.08
C PRO A 104 -23.29 29.90 26.86
N GLU A 105 -22.02 30.29 26.73
CA GLU A 105 -21.53 31.53 26.09
C GLU A 105 -20.02 31.39 25.84
N GLY A 106 -19.34 31.88 24.80
CA GLY A 106 -19.65 32.62 23.57
C GLY A 106 -18.52 32.30 22.55
N GLY A 107 -18.71 32.40 21.24
CA GLY A 107 -18.96 33.66 20.54
C GLY A 107 -17.65 34.43 20.33
N SER A 108 -16.92 34.16 19.23
CA SER A 108 -16.31 35.24 18.43
C SER A 108 -15.80 34.75 17.08
N SER A 109 -16.19 35.50 16.05
CA SER A 109 -16.07 35.22 14.63
C SER A 109 -14.73 35.64 14.00
N ASN A 110 -14.49 35.03 12.83
CA ASN A 110 -13.89 35.58 11.60
C ASN A 110 -12.53 36.31 11.65
N THR A 111 -11.59 35.82 10.85
CA THR A 111 -11.09 36.57 9.68
C THR A 111 -10.74 35.64 8.52
N SER A 112 -11.27 36.01 7.36
CA SER A 112 -11.00 35.47 6.04
C SER A 112 -10.19 36.55 5.30
N THR A 113 -8.99 36.22 4.83
CA THR A 113 -8.24 36.91 3.77
C THR A 113 -7.29 35.86 3.19
N GLY A 114 -7.45 35.40 1.95
CA GLY A 114 -6.85 36.04 0.78
C GLY A 114 -5.33 35.99 0.92
N GLU A 115 -4.59 35.16 0.19
CA GLU A 115 -4.07 35.55 -1.12
C GLU A 115 -3.59 34.31 -1.91
N GLU A 116 -4.00 34.26 -3.17
CA GLU A 116 -3.33 33.48 -4.20
C GLU A 116 -1.99 34.14 -4.55
N GLN A 117 -0.94 33.34 -4.82
CA GLN A 117 -0.05 33.55 -5.98
C GLN A 117 1.00 32.41 -6.12
N GLY A 118 0.82 31.61 -7.19
CA GLY A 118 1.85 31.17 -8.15
C GLY A 118 2.95 30.18 -7.72
N PRO A 119 3.19 29.10 -8.50
CA PRO A 119 4.49 28.44 -8.49
C PRO A 119 5.52 29.33 -9.20
N ALA A 120 6.62 29.64 -8.52
CA ALA A 120 7.79 30.25 -9.13
C ALA A 120 8.45 29.21 -10.05
N ASP A 121 8.18 29.36 -11.35
CA ASP A 121 8.86 28.71 -12.45
C ASP A 121 10.34 29.13 -12.47
N GLY A 122 11.19 28.18 -12.14
CA GLY A 122 12.65 28.32 -12.12
C GLY A 122 13.28 27.95 -13.45
N SER A 123 13.09 28.83 -14.44
CA SER A 123 14.09 29.37 -15.36
C SER A 123 15.32 28.53 -15.80
N SER A 124 15.46 28.46 -17.13
CA SER A 124 16.67 28.67 -17.96
C SER A 124 17.10 27.52 -18.89
N ASP A 125 16.55 27.56 -20.11
CA ASP A 125 17.24 27.76 -21.40
C ASP A 125 18.73 27.35 -21.53
N THR A 126 19.03 26.40 -22.43
CA THR A 126 19.61 26.66 -23.79
C THR A 126 20.31 25.41 -24.36
N SER A 127 19.87 25.06 -25.57
CA SER A 127 20.64 24.59 -26.74
C SER A 127 21.97 23.87 -26.55
N THR A 128 22.03 22.63 -27.05
CA THR A 128 23.10 22.26 -28.00
C THR A 128 22.59 21.15 -28.90
N GLU A 129 22.42 21.50 -30.17
CA GLU A 129 22.44 20.55 -31.28
C GLU A 129 23.83 19.93 -31.35
N GLU A 130 23.94 18.62 -31.49
CA GLU A 130 24.91 18.07 -32.42
C GLU A 130 24.42 16.71 -32.95
N GLU A 131 24.30 16.68 -34.27
CA GLU A 131 24.17 15.52 -35.11
C GLU A 131 25.40 14.60 -35.03
N THR A 132 25.23 13.41 -35.60
CA THR A 132 26.26 12.47 -36.07
C THR A 132 26.95 11.60 -35.03
N SER A 133 26.75 10.29 -35.13
CA SER A 133 27.60 9.49 -35.99
C SER A 133 27.19 8.02 -35.90
N GLU A 134 27.08 7.41 -37.08
CA GLU A 134 27.21 5.97 -37.28
C GLU A 134 28.43 5.42 -36.52
N GLY A 135 28.32 4.17 -36.08
CA GLY A 135 29.41 3.48 -35.41
C GLY A 135 29.10 2.02 -35.16
N GLU A 136 28.93 1.26 -36.24
CA GLU A 136 29.06 -0.19 -36.24
C GLU A 136 30.24 -0.65 -35.37
N LYS A 137 29.99 -1.56 -34.42
CA LYS A 137 30.98 -2.57 -34.03
C LYS A 137 30.28 -3.92 -33.87
N GLN A 138 30.32 -4.64 -34.99
CA GLN A 138 30.26 -6.08 -35.07
C GLN A 138 31.21 -6.71 -34.04
N GLN A 139 30.71 -7.68 -33.26
CA GLN A 139 31.54 -8.85 -32.92
C GLN A 139 30.74 -10.12 -33.20
N LYS A 140 30.97 -10.59 -34.43
CA LYS A 140 30.88 -11.97 -34.86
C LYS A 140 31.84 -12.83 -34.04
N SER A 141 31.34 -13.90 -33.45
CA SER A 141 32.07 -15.14 -33.16
C SER A 141 31.03 -16.26 -33.27
N GLU A 142 30.85 -16.80 -34.47
CA GLU A 142 31.42 -18.10 -34.87
C GLU A 142 30.71 -19.29 -34.20
N GLN A 143 29.60 -19.70 -34.79
CA GLN A 143 29.46 -21.08 -35.23
C GLN A 143 29.47 -21.03 -36.78
N PRO A 144 29.83 -22.09 -37.54
CA PRO A 144 29.85 -23.52 -37.17
C PRO A 144 31.11 -24.28 -37.65
N ASP A 145 31.41 -25.44 -37.08
CA ASP A 145 31.76 -26.64 -37.86
C ASP A 145 32.00 -27.85 -36.95
N THR A 146 31.15 -28.88 -37.06
CA THR A 146 31.55 -30.18 -37.60
C THR A 146 30.38 -31.16 -37.46
N ALA A 147 30.05 -31.76 -38.59
CA ALA A 147 29.12 -32.86 -38.72
C ALA A 147 29.64 -34.13 -38.02
N ASP A 148 28.74 -34.86 -37.36
CA ASP A 148 28.72 -36.32 -37.41
C ASP A 148 27.31 -36.86 -37.12
N PRO A 149 26.48 -37.13 -38.14
CA PRO A 149 25.45 -38.14 -38.03
C PRO A 149 26.10 -39.48 -38.34
N GLY A 150 26.38 -40.26 -37.30
CA GLY A 150 26.82 -41.65 -37.46
C GLY A 150 25.77 -42.47 -38.19
N GLU A 151 25.90 -42.58 -39.51
CA GLU A 151 25.23 -43.57 -40.33
C GLU A 151 25.92 -44.94 -40.16
N ASP A 152 25.06 -45.94 -39.93
CA ASP A 152 25.07 -47.22 -40.63
C ASP A 152 26.38 -48.03 -40.66
N SER A 153 26.48 -48.99 -39.75
CA SER A 153 27.28 -50.19 -39.95
C SER A 153 26.41 -51.43 -39.86
N LYS A 154 25.83 -51.76 -41.01
CA LYS A 154 25.54 -53.10 -41.53
C LYS A 154 26.47 -54.21 -40.99
N LYS A 155 25.90 -55.41 -40.88
CA LYS A 155 26.54 -56.74 -41.08
C LYS A 155 27.26 -57.36 -39.85
N LYS A 156 26.59 -58.28 -39.16
CA LYS A 156 26.76 -59.75 -39.30
C LYS A 156 25.84 -60.50 -38.35
#